data_AF-V9GH14-F1
#
_entry.id   AF-V9GH14-F1
#
_cell.length_a   1.000
_cell.length_b   1.000
_cell.length_c   1.000
_cell.angle_alpha   90.00
_cell.angle_beta   90.00
_cell.angle_gamma   90.00
#
_symmetry.space_group_name_H-M   'P 1'
#
loop_
_entity.id
_entity.type
_entity.pdbx_description
1 polymer ?
#
loop_
_entity_poly.entity_id
_entity_poly.type
_entity_poly.pdbx_seq_one_letter_code
_entity_poly.pdbx_strand_id
1 'polypeptide(L)'
;MELSHDKIAAYKNEILNLKHTMPKMAEAYHEFTGACFRDGELDEKTKQLIALGIGLFANNELCTFYHMDEARAKGATDAEIMEQ
;
A
#
# COMPACT_ATOMS: atom_id res chain seq x y z
N MET A 1 -8.54 14.72 -6.29
CA MET A 1 -7.38 14.54 -5.40
C MET A 1 -7.77 14.57 -3.93
N GLU A 2 -8.53 15.56 -3.44
CA GLU A 2 -9.05 15.56 -2.05
C GLU A 2 -9.87 14.29 -1.71
N LEU A 3 -10.80 13.89 -2.58
CA LEU A 3 -11.65 12.71 -2.36
C LEU A 3 -10.87 11.38 -2.20
N SER A 4 -9.68 11.28 -2.80
CA SER A 4 -8.83 10.09 -2.70
C SER A 4 -8.09 10.06 -1.36
N HIS A 5 -7.57 11.21 -0.91
CA HIS A 5 -6.96 11.35 0.41
C HIS A 5 -7.96 11.05 1.53
N ASP A 6 -9.21 11.47 1.40
CA ASP A 6 -10.24 11.20 2.42
C ASP A 6 -10.55 9.71 2.57
N LYS A 7 -10.63 8.98 1.45
CA LYS A 7 -10.84 7.52 1.46
C LYS A 7 -9.67 6.77 2.10
N ILE A 8 -8.43 7.18 1.77
CA ILE A 8 -7.22 6.58 2.34
C ILE A 8 -7.13 6.88 3.83
N ALA A 9 -7.44 8.11 4.25
CA ALA A 9 -7.47 8.50 5.65
C ALA A 9 -8.53 7.71 6.43
N ALA A 10 -9.74 7.56 5.88
CA ALA A 10 -10.79 6.75 6.46
C ALA A 10 -10.36 5.27 6.60
N TYR A 11 -9.74 4.69 5.57
CA TYR A 11 -9.20 3.34 5.65
C TYR A 11 -8.10 3.19 6.71
N LYS A 12 -7.15 4.13 6.78
CA LYS A 12 -6.11 4.13 7.81
C LYS A 12 -6.74 4.17 9.21
N ASN A 13 -7.78 4.98 9.41
CA ASN A 13 -8.53 5.03 10.67
C ASN A 13 -9.23 3.70 11.00
N GLU A 14 -9.82 3.03 10.01
CA GLU A 14 -10.45 1.71 10.24
C GLU A 14 -9.43 0.62 10.54
N ILE A 15 -8.25 0.63 9.90
CA ILE A 15 -7.14 -0.26 10.29
C ILE A 15 -6.68 0.01 11.72
N LEU A 16 -6.64 1.29 12.15
CA LEU A 16 -6.32 1.63 13.54
C LEU A 16 -7.39 1.08 14.50
N ASN A 17 -8.68 1.15 14.15
CA ASN A 17 -9.74 0.50 14.92
C ASN A 17 -9.55 -1.02 15.00
N LEU A 18 -9.05 -1.64 13.94
CA LEU A 18 -8.77 -3.08 13.90
C LEU A 18 -7.70 -3.50 14.90
N LYS A 19 -6.73 -2.62 15.21
CA LYS A 19 -5.77 -2.84 16.31
C LYS A 19 -6.44 -2.86 17.69
N HIS A 20 -7.53 -2.13 17.88
CA HIS A 20 -8.27 -2.11 19.14
C HIS A 20 -9.19 -3.33 19.29
N THR A 21 -9.89 -3.70 18.23
CA THR A 21 -10.88 -4.80 18.27
C THR A 21 -10.24 -6.18 18.09
N MET A 22 -9.16 -6.29 17.31
CA MET A 22 -8.47 -7.55 16.98
C MET A 22 -6.94 -7.39 17.00
N PRO A 23 -6.32 -7.05 18.16
CA PRO A 23 -4.92 -6.65 18.25
C PRO A 23 -3.94 -7.68 17.69
N LYS A 24 -4.10 -8.95 18.07
CA LYS A 24 -3.20 -10.03 17.60
C LYS A 24 -3.25 -10.23 16.09
N MET A 25 -4.43 -10.08 15.49
CA MET A 25 -4.59 -10.23 14.04
C MET A 25 -3.96 -9.03 13.32
N ALA A 26 -4.22 -7.82 13.81
CA ALA A 26 -3.65 -6.60 13.23
C ALA A 26 -2.11 -6.59 13.32
N GLU A 27 -1.54 -7.04 14.43
CA GLU A 27 -0.09 -7.18 14.61
C GLU A 27 0.49 -8.20 13.63
N ALA A 28 -0.06 -9.41 13.57
CA ALA A 28 0.40 -10.45 12.65
C ALA A 28 0.30 -10.02 11.17
N TYR A 29 -0.78 -9.32 10.81
CA TYR A 29 -0.94 -8.78 9.46
C TYR A 29 0.12 -7.71 9.15
N HIS A 30 0.41 -6.81 10.10
CA HIS A 30 1.43 -5.78 9.93
C HIS A 30 2.83 -6.38 9.80
N GLU A 31 3.18 -7.37 10.62
CA GLU A 31 4.45 -8.10 10.53
C GLU A 31 4.60 -8.82 9.19
N PHE A 32 3.55 -9.52 8.75
CA PHE A 32 3.54 -10.23 7.48
C PHE A 32 3.73 -9.28 6.29
N THR A 33 2.91 -8.23 6.22
CA THR A 33 2.98 -7.26 5.11
C THR A 33 4.31 -6.50 5.11
N GLY A 34 4.79 -6.09 6.28
CA GLY A 34 6.14 -5.51 6.41
C GLY A 34 7.22 -6.45 5.92
N ALA A 35 7.15 -7.73 6.27
CA ALA A 35 8.11 -8.73 5.80
C ALA A 35 8.10 -8.92 4.28
N CYS A 36 6.92 -8.91 3.65
CA CYS A 36 6.78 -9.05 2.20
C CYS A 36 7.46 -7.90 1.43
N PHE A 37 7.32 -6.67 1.92
CA PHE A 37 7.81 -5.48 1.21
C PHE A 37 9.27 -5.14 1.46
N ARG A 38 9.92 -5.60 2.55
CA ARG A 38 11.36 -5.38 2.80
C ARG A 38 12.23 -5.75 1.60
N ASP A 39 13.35 -5.04 1.43
CA ASP A 39 14.35 -5.35 0.39
C ASP A 39 14.79 -6.83 0.39
N GLY A 40 15.01 -7.35 -0.82
CA GLY A 40 15.54 -8.68 -1.08
C GLY A 40 16.06 -8.76 -2.52
N GLU A 41 15.79 -9.86 -3.24
CA GLU A 41 16.10 -9.96 -4.67
C GLU A 41 15.38 -8.89 -5.53
N LEU A 42 14.23 -8.41 -5.04
CA LEU A 42 13.56 -7.21 -5.54
C LEU A 42 13.63 -6.14 -4.46
N ASP A 43 13.93 -4.91 -4.86
CA ASP A 43 13.90 -3.75 -3.98
C ASP A 43 12.45 -3.36 -3.60
N GLU A 44 12.33 -2.59 -2.52
CA GLU A 44 11.05 -2.08 -2.00
C GLU A 44 10.26 -1.34 -3.08
N LYS A 45 10.92 -0.51 -3.89
CA LYS A 45 10.28 0.26 -4.98
C LYS A 45 9.60 -0.67 -5.99
N THR A 46 10.33 -1.66 -6.48
CA THR A 46 9.85 -2.61 -7.50
C THR A 46 8.67 -3.42 -6.96
N LYS A 47 8.74 -3.85 -5.70
CA LYS A 47 7.62 -4.56 -5.05
C LYS A 47 6.37 -3.70 -4.96
N GLN A 48 6.50 -2.41 -4.64
CA GLN A 48 5.37 -1.49 -4.61
C GLN A 48 4.77 -1.24 -6.00
N LEU A 49 5.60 -1.11 -7.04
CA LEU A 49 5.11 -0.99 -8.43
C LEU A 49 4.33 -2.24 -8.88
N ILE A 50 4.82 -3.43 -8.54
CA ILE A 50 4.07 -4.69 -8.80
C ILE A 50 2.72 -4.67 -8.06
N ALA A 51 2.70 -4.27 -6.78
CA ALA A 51 1.48 -4.19 -6.00
C ALA A 51 0.50 -3.15 -6.56
N LEU A 52 0.99 -2.03 -7.09
CA LEU A 52 0.20 -1.03 -7.80
C LEU A 52 -0.47 -1.63 -9.05
N GLY A 53 0.29 -2.34 -9.89
CA GLY A 53 -0.28 -3.03 -11.07
C GLY A 53 -1.37 -4.04 -10.69
N ILE A 54 -1.18 -4.79 -9.60
CA ILE A 54 -2.20 -5.71 -9.07
C ILE A 54 -3.44 -4.95 -8.56
N GLY A 55 -3.25 -3.83 -7.86
CA GLY A 55 -4.34 -2.97 -7.38
C GLY A 55 -5.20 -2.43 -8.52
N LEU A 56 -4.56 -1.97 -9.61
CA LEU A 56 -5.20 -1.53 -10.84
C LEU A 56 -6.01 -2.66 -11.49
N PHE A 57 -5.40 -3.84 -11.68
CA PHE A 57 -6.07 -5.02 -12.24
C PHE A 57 -7.30 -5.44 -11.42
N ALA A 58 -7.17 -5.42 -10.09
CA ALA A 58 -8.25 -5.79 -9.18
C ALA A 58 -9.36 -4.71 -9.07
N ASN A 59 -9.19 -3.56 -9.73
CA ASN A 59 -10.04 -2.38 -9.59
C ASN A 59 -10.26 -1.98 -8.11
N ASN A 60 -9.20 -2.12 -7.30
CA ASN A 60 -9.22 -1.79 -5.89
C ASN A 60 -8.62 -0.40 -5.69
N GLU A 61 -9.48 0.61 -5.78
CA GLU A 61 -9.12 2.03 -5.71
C GLU A 61 -8.21 2.37 -4.52
N LEU A 62 -8.49 1.78 -3.35
CA LEU A 62 -7.71 2.03 -2.15
C LEU A 62 -6.30 1.44 -2.24
N CYS A 63 -6.17 0.20 -2.71
CA CYS A 63 -4.86 -0.43 -2.91
C CYS A 63 -4.06 0.31 -3.99
N THR A 64 -4.72 0.75 -5.06
CA THR A 64 -4.09 1.56 -6.11
C THR A 64 -3.47 2.82 -5.53
N PHE A 65 -4.23 3.62 -4.78
CA PHE A 65 -3.68 4.84 -4.21
C PHE A 65 -2.62 4.58 -3.13
N TYR A 66 -2.83 3.58 -2.28
CA TYR A 66 -1.87 3.22 -1.24
C TYR A 66 -0.51 2.81 -1.83
N HIS A 67 -0.50 1.91 -2.81
CA HIS A 67 0.75 1.43 -3.41
C HIS A 67 1.38 2.47 -4.35
N MET A 68 0.60 3.38 -4.94
CA MET A 68 1.14 4.55 -5.64
C MET A 68 1.95 5.45 -4.68
N ASP A 69 1.38 5.80 -3.52
CA ASP A 69 2.06 6.64 -2.53
C ASP A 69 3.29 5.96 -1.93
N GLU A 70 3.19 4.67 -1.60
CA GLU A 70 4.33 3.89 -1.10
C GLU A 70 5.43 3.75 -2.15
N ALA A 71 5.10 3.44 -3.42
CA ALA A 71 6.10 3.39 -4.49
C ALA A 71 6.87 4.71 -4.61
N ARG A 72 6.15 5.84 -4.55
CA ARG A 72 6.76 7.18 -4.59
C ARG A 72 7.64 7.44 -3.36
N ALA A 73 7.19 7.05 -2.18
CA ALA A 73 7.96 7.15 -0.94
C ALA A 73 9.25 6.30 -0.97
N LYS A 74 9.27 5.23 -1.76
CA LYS A 74 10.44 4.38 -2.03
C LYS A 74 11.26 4.81 -3.25
N GLY A 75 10.95 5.97 -3.83
CA GLY A 75 11.74 6.59 -4.89
C GLY A 75 11.29 6.28 -6.32
N ALA A 76 10.10 5.72 -6.52
CA ALA A 76 9.51 5.63 -7.86
C ALA A 76 9.23 7.03 -8.41
N THR A 77 9.64 7.25 -9.65
CA THR A 77 9.32 8.44 -10.42
C THR A 77 7.88 8.40 -10.93
N ASP A 78 7.32 9.57 -11.23
CA ASP A 78 6.00 9.67 -11.85
C ASP A 78 5.93 8.90 -13.18
N ALA A 79 7.03 8.87 -13.94
CA ALA A 79 7.10 8.11 -15.18
C ALA A 79 6.95 6.60 -14.95
N GLU A 80 7.69 6.02 -13.98
CA GLU A 80 7.58 4.60 -13.62
C GLU A 80 6.17 4.22 -13.12
N ILE A 81 5.49 5.14 -12.42
CA ILE A 81 4.11 4.95 -11.95
C ILE A 81 3.12 5.00 -13.12
N MET A 82 3.33 5.88 -14.09
CA MET A 82 2.44 6.03 -15.25
C MET A 82 2.59 4.93 -16.31
N GLU A 83 3.66 4.14 -16.25
CA GLU A 83 3.85 2.94 -17.09
C GLU A 83 3.08 1.70 -16.59
N GLN A 84 2.56 1.72 -15.36
CA GLN A 84 1.76 0.63 -14.80
C GLN A 84 0.38 0.52 -15.47
#